data_AF-A0A9C9KUW6-F1
#
_entry.id   AF-A0A9C9KUW6-F1
#
_cell.length_a   1.000
_cell.length_b   1.000
_cell.length_c   1.000
_cell.angle_alpha   90.00
_cell.angle_beta   90.00
_cell.angle_gamma   90.00
#
_symmetry.space_group_name_H-M   'P 1'
#
loop_
_entity.id
_entity.type
_entity.pdbx_description
1 polymer ?
#
loop_
_entity_poly.entity_id
_entity_poly.type
_entity_poly.pdbx_seq_one_letter_code
_entity_poly.pdbx_strand_id
1 'polypeptide(L)'
;MKPLWQGVLVGVFAYLLFMVTTAPAAKIVSFVQPQGIRFSAIEGSLWSGSAALVDVPPVQLTHVRWSFRPFSLFVGQIGYAVEGQLQGQKVEARIGSSFLGKPYISDVRGRLAAKDLPALLGQKQLQLSGELAFDIADVEWPGSGYPALEGT
;
A
#
# COMPACT_ATOMS: atom_id res chain seq x y z
N MET A 1 -29.87 34.97 18.45
CA MET A 1 -29.72 33.56 18.84
C MET A 1 -28.52 33.00 18.07
N LYS A 2 -27.37 32.81 18.72
CA LYS A 2 -26.15 32.30 18.04
C LYS A 2 -26.43 30.88 17.53
N PRO A 3 -26.12 30.54 16.28
CA PRO A 3 -26.52 29.25 15.71
C PRO A 3 -25.73 28.11 16.37
N LEU A 4 -26.38 27.42 17.30
CA LEU A 4 -25.86 26.22 18.00
C LEU A 4 -25.45 25.10 17.03
N TRP A 5 -25.92 25.15 15.79
CA TRP A 5 -25.60 24.18 14.74
C TRP A 5 -24.13 24.21 14.30
N GLN A 6 -23.45 25.37 14.42
CA GLN A 6 -22.01 25.47 14.17
C GLN A 6 -21.21 24.64 15.18
N GLY A 7 -21.61 24.63 16.45
CA GLY A 7 -20.96 23.83 17.49
C GLY A 7 -21.14 22.33 17.26
N VAL A 8 -22.32 21.91 16.80
CA VAL A 8 -22.59 20.51 16.45
C VAL A 8 -21.77 20.09 15.22
N LEU A 9 -21.72 20.91 14.18
CA LEU A 9 -20.90 20.64 12.98
C LEU A 9 -19.42 20.51 13.33
N VAL A 10 -18.87 21.42 14.15
CA VAL A 10 -17.49 21.36 14.61
C VAL A 10 -17.25 20.11 15.46
N GLY A 11 -18.19 19.76 16.35
CA GLY A 11 -18.11 18.55 17.17
C GLY A 11 -18.13 17.26 16.34
N VAL A 12 -19.02 17.18 15.34
CA VAL A 12 -19.09 16.04 14.40
C VAL A 12 -17.82 15.95 13.56
N PHE A 13 -17.33 17.07 13.04
CA PHE A 13 -16.09 17.10 12.26
C PHE A 13 -14.89 16.66 13.10
N ALA A 14 -14.76 17.16 14.34
CA ALA A 14 -13.71 16.76 15.26
C ALA A 14 -13.82 15.27 15.64
N TYR A 15 -15.04 14.76 15.85
CA TYR A 15 -15.28 13.36 16.12
C TYR A 15 -14.86 12.47 14.94
N LEU A 16 -15.25 12.83 13.72
CA LEU A 16 -14.84 12.12 12.50
C LEU A 16 -13.32 12.16 12.33
N LEU A 17 -12.70 13.33 12.54
CA LEU A 17 -11.25 13.46 12.45
C LEU A 17 -10.55 12.58 13.49
N PHE A 18 -11.05 12.54 14.73
CA PHE A 18 -10.50 11.70 15.79
C PHE A 18 -10.66 10.21 15.48
N MET A 19 -11.84 9.80 15.03
CA MET A 19 -12.14 8.42 14.65
C MET A 19 -11.24 7.95 13.49
N VAL A 20 -11.05 8.80 12.48
CA VAL A 20 -10.24 8.50 11.30
C VAL A 20 -8.77 8.47 11.72
N THR A 21 -8.28 9.40 12.54
CA THR A 21 -6.89 9.41 13.04
C THR A 21 -6.53 8.28 14.00
N THR A 22 -7.45 7.82 14.85
CA THR A 22 -7.20 6.74 15.82
C THR A 22 -7.55 5.34 15.29
N ALA A 23 -7.96 5.22 14.03
CA ALA A 23 -8.33 3.96 13.41
C ALA A 23 -7.21 2.90 13.51
N PRO A 24 -7.37 1.85 14.34
CA PRO A 24 -6.34 0.82 14.50
C PRO A 24 -6.32 -0.08 13.26
N ALA A 25 -5.14 -0.22 12.63
CA ALA A 25 -4.99 -1.01 11.41
C ALA A 25 -5.45 -2.45 11.61
N ALA A 26 -5.12 -3.05 12.76
CA ALA A 26 -5.45 -4.44 13.07
C ALA A 26 -6.95 -4.75 12.96
N LYS A 27 -7.83 -3.85 13.43
CA LYS A 27 -9.29 -4.08 13.36
C LYS A 27 -9.80 -3.98 11.92
N ILE A 28 -9.36 -2.96 11.18
CA ILE A 28 -9.83 -2.74 9.80
C ILE A 28 -9.37 -3.89 8.90
N VAL A 29 -8.09 -4.27 8.98
CA VAL A 29 -7.53 -5.34 8.15
C VAL A 29 -8.17 -6.69 8.48
N SER A 30 -8.50 -6.96 9.75
CA SER A 30 -9.24 -8.16 10.14
C SER A 30 -10.67 -8.21 9.59
N PHE A 31 -11.31 -7.05 9.40
CA PHE A 31 -12.68 -6.95 8.89
C PHE A 31 -12.75 -7.05 7.37
N VAL A 32 -11.76 -6.51 6.67
CA VAL A 32 -11.71 -6.46 5.19
C VAL A 32 -10.94 -7.64 4.61
N GLN A 33 -10.39 -8.52 5.45
CA GLN A 33 -9.43 -9.58 5.11
C GLN A 33 -9.71 -10.19 3.72
N PRO A 34 -8.99 -9.73 2.68
CA PRO A 34 -9.29 -10.13 1.31
C PRO A 34 -9.04 -11.63 1.18
N GLN A 35 -9.91 -12.31 0.43
CA GLN A 35 -9.74 -13.76 0.21
C GLN A 35 -8.36 -14.03 -0.40
N GLY A 36 -7.52 -14.78 0.33
CA GLY A 36 -6.17 -15.12 -0.11
C GLY A 36 -5.04 -14.21 0.38
N ILE A 37 -5.32 -13.13 1.12
CA ILE A 37 -4.28 -12.27 1.70
C ILE A 37 -4.23 -12.48 3.22
N ARG A 38 -3.05 -12.88 3.74
CA ARG A 38 -2.83 -13.05 5.19
C ARG A 38 -1.85 -12.01 5.70
N PHE A 39 -2.29 -11.24 6.69
CA PHE A 39 -1.44 -10.30 7.41
C PHE A 39 -1.13 -10.87 8.81
N SER A 40 0.12 -10.83 9.24
CA SER A 40 0.56 -11.28 10.57
C SER A 40 1.30 -10.18 11.33
N ALA A 41 1.07 -10.12 12.64
CA ALA A 41 1.67 -9.14 13.56
C ALA A 41 1.57 -7.69 13.04
N ILE A 42 0.32 -7.23 12.86
CA ILE A 42 0.03 -5.84 12.51
C ILE A 42 0.19 -4.98 13.76
N GLU A 43 1.00 -3.95 13.67
CA GLU A 43 1.24 -2.96 14.71
C GLU A 43 0.97 -1.54 14.16
N GLY A 44 0.45 -0.66 15.01
CA GLY A 44 0.18 0.74 14.66
C GLY A 44 -1.24 1.03 14.14
N SER A 45 -1.34 2.11 13.37
CA SER A 45 -2.61 2.67 12.88
C SER A 45 -2.76 2.49 11.37
N LEU A 46 -3.95 2.80 10.85
CA LEU A 46 -4.19 2.84 9.40
C LEU A 46 -3.26 3.83 8.67
N TRP A 47 -2.75 4.84 9.38
CA TRP A 47 -1.89 5.88 8.80
C TRP A 47 -0.43 5.50 8.84
N SER A 48 0.04 5.05 9.99
CA SER A 48 1.43 4.70 10.22
C SER A 48 1.48 3.42 11.02
N GLY A 49 1.98 2.37 10.39
CA GLY A 49 2.03 1.05 10.99
C GLY A 49 2.99 0.12 10.27
N SER A 50 3.06 -1.08 10.79
CA SER A 50 3.90 -2.14 10.26
C SER A 50 3.22 -3.49 10.37
N ALA A 51 3.52 -4.40 9.46
CA ALA A 51 3.15 -5.79 9.50
C ALA A 51 4.41 -6.64 9.35
N ALA A 52 4.60 -7.62 10.23
CA ALA A 52 5.76 -8.50 10.16
C ALA A 52 5.75 -9.35 8.89
N LEU A 53 4.56 -9.83 8.49
CA LEU A 53 4.39 -10.70 7.34
C LEU A 53 3.08 -10.39 6.61
N VAL A 54 3.18 -10.27 5.28
CA VAL A 54 2.06 -10.14 4.36
C VAL A 54 2.22 -11.22 3.30
N ASP A 55 1.34 -12.21 3.33
CA ASP A 55 1.33 -13.35 2.42
C ASP A 55 0.22 -13.15 1.38
N VAL A 56 0.62 -12.95 0.13
CA VAL A 56 -0.24 -12.72 -1.03
C VAL A 56 0.22 -13.69 -2.13
N PRO A 57 -0.29 -14.92 -2.17
CA PRO A 57 0.22 -15.93 -3.09
C PRO A 57 0.29 -15.44 -4.54
N PRO A 58 1.44 -15.59 -5.24
CA PRO A 58 2.66 -16.32 -4.84
C PRO A 58 3.73 -15.48 -4.10
N VAL A 59 3.45 -14.22 -3.79
CA VAL A 59 4.37 -13.23 -3.22
C VAL A 59 4.27 -13.18 -1.69
N GLN A 60 5.42 -13.21 -1.01
CA GLN A 60 5.49 -13.00 0.44
C GLN A 60 6.34 -11.79 0.76
N LEU A 61 5.75 -10.80 1.43
CA LEU A 61 6.46 -9.62 1.91
C LEU A 61 6.66 -9.70 3.42
N THR A 62 7.85 -9.32 3.87
CA THR A 62 8.23 -9.24 5.29
C THR A 62 8.58 -7.81 5.66
N HIS A 63 8.49 -7.48 6.96
CA HIS A 63 8.82 -6.14 7.48
C HIS A 63 8.13 -5.01 6.71
N VAL A 64 6.85 -5.21 6.39
CA VAL A 64 6.07 -4.22 5.64
C VAL A 64 5.78 -3.05 6.57
N ARG A 65 6.04 -1.84 6.13
CA ARG A 65 5.75 -0.59 6.83
C ARG A 65 4.99 0.31 5.89
N TRP A 66 3.94 0.95 6.39
CA TRP A 66 3.22 1.96 5.63
C TRP A 66 3.20 3.28 6.39
N SER A 67 3.26 4.36 5.64
CA SER A 67 3.13 5.72 6.15
C SER A 67 2.25 6.55 5.25
N PHE A 68 1.27 7.20 5.85
CA PHE A 68 0.37 8.12 5.16
C PHE A 68 1.11 9.42 4.84
N ARG A 69 0.87 9.94 3.64
CA ARG A 69 1.45 11.20 3.17
C ARG A 69 0.40 12.30 3.24
N PRO A 70 0.33 13.08 4.33
CA PRO A 70 -0.67 14.14 4.48
C PRO A 70 -0.56 15.20 3.38
N PHE A 71 0.64 15.39 2.82
CA PHE A 71 0.86 16.33 1.72
C PHE A 71 0.07 15.99 0.45
N SER A 72 -0.24 14.71 0.22
CA SER A 72 -1.06 14.29 -0.92
C SER A 72 -2.49 14.85 -0.85
N LEU A 73 -3.01 15.12 0.35
CA LEU A 73 -4.35 15.69 0.51
C LEU A 73 -4.47 17.10 -0.06
N PHE A 74 -3.38 17.89 -0.03
CA PHE A 74 -3.37 19.25 -0.61
C PHE A 74 -3.52 19.25 -2.13
N VAL A 75 -3.14 18.14 -2.79
CA VAL A 75 -3.35 17.93 -4.24
C VAL A 75 -4.61 17.10 -4.52
N GLY A 76 -5.47 16.87 -3.52
CA GLY A 76 -6.72 16.13 -3.69
C GLY A 76 -6.53 14.62 -3.84
N GLN A 77 -5.47 14.09 -3.24
CA GLN A 77 -5.11 12.68 -3.32
C GLN A 77 -4.91 12.10 -1.92
N ILE A 78 -5.19 10.82 -1.75
CA ILE A 78 -4.85 10.06 -0.56
C ILE A 78 -3.67 9.17 -0.95
N GLY A 79 -2.49 9.45 -0.42
CA GLY A 79 -1.25 8.74 -0.74
C GLY A 79 -0.62 8.06 0.48
N TYR A 80 -0.08 6.87 0.25
CA TYR A 80 0.66 6.06 1.22
C TYR A 80 2.01 5.67 0.62
N ALA A 81 3.07 5.79 1.41
CA ALA A 81 4.35 5.17 1.10
C ALA A 81 4.43 3.83 1.82
N VAL A 82 4.69 2.77 1.06
CA VAL A 82 4.82 1.40 1.55
C VAL A 82 6.25 0.93 1.29
N GLU A 83 6.89 0.42 2.33
CA GLU A 83 8.21 -0.19 2.28
C GLU A 83 8.09 -1.61 2.78
N GLY A 84 8.85 -2.54 2.21
CA GLY A 84 8.88 -3.92 2.66
C GLY A 84 10.10 -4.66 2.17
N GLN A 85 10.14 -5.95 2.49
CA GLN A 85 11.16 -6.84 2.00
C GLN A 85 10.52 -8.03 1.29
N LEU A 86 10.88 -8.20 0.02
CA LEU A 86 10.50 -9.36 -0.79
C LEU A 86 11.72 -10.27 -0.90
N GLN A 87 11.63 -11.50 -0.38
CA GLN A 87 12.77 -12.46 -0.38
C GLN A 87 14.08 -11.87 0.19
N GLY A 88 13.97 -10.98 1.19
CA GLY A 88 15.11 -10.30 1.81
C GLY A 88 15.63 -9.07 1.06
N GLN A 89 15.06 -8.73 -0.10
CA GLN A 89 15.37 -7.51 -0.85
C GLN A 89 14.40 -6.40 -0.51
N LYS A 90 14.90 -5.17 -0.34
CA LYS A 90 14.06 -4.01 -0.07
C LYS A 90 13.23 -3.65 -1.30
N VAL A 91 11.94 -3.38 -1.07
CA VAL A 91 11.00 -2.87 -2.07
C VAL A 91 10.28 -1.68 -1.48
N GLU A 92 10.18 -0.62 -2.27
CA GLU A 92 9.47 0.61 -1.97
C GLU A 92 8.40 0.81 -3.03
N ALA A 93 7.21 1.23 -2.60
CA ALA A 93 6.10 1.52 -3.49
C ALA A 93 5.28 2.68 -2.93
N ARG A 94 4.69 3.47 -3.82
CA ARG A 94 3.72 4.51 -3.43
C ARG A 94 2.36 4.13 -3.96
N ILE A 95 1.38 4.09 -3.08
CA ILE A 95 0.00 3.75 -3.43
C ILE A 95 -0.84 4.99 -3.17
N GLY A 96 -1.65 5.38 -4.15
CA GLY A 96 -2.51 6.54 -4.02
C GLY A 96 -3.89 6.33 -4.63
N SER A 97 -4.83 7.17 -4.19
CA SER A 97 -6.15 7.28 -4.81
C SER A 97 -6.59 8.74 -4.82
N SER A 98 -6.99 9.23 -5.99
CA SER A 98 -7.57 10.57 -6.12
C SER A 98 -9.07 10.53 -5.80
N PHE A 99 -9.62 11.58 -5.18
CA PHE A 99 -11.06 11.62 -4.82
C PHE A 99 -12.01 11.44 -6.02
N LEU A 100 -11.58 11.82 -7.23
CA LEU A 100 -12.33 11.66 -8.48
C LEU A 100 -11.67 10.67 -9.47
N GLY A 101 -10.55 10.07 -9.10
CA GLY A 101 -9.72 9.27 -9.99
C GLY A 101 -9.72 7.79 -9.67
N LYS A 102 -8.95 7.02 -10.45
CA LYS A 102 -8.71 5.61 -10.18
C LYS A 102 -7.59 5.45 -9.15
N PRO A 103 -7.57 4.37 -8.37
CA PRO A 103 -6.40 4.02 -7.57
C PRO A 103 -5.19 3.81 -8.50
N TYR A 104 -4.04 4.31 -8.09
CA TYR A 104 -2.79 4.21 -8.83
C TYR A 104 -1.67 3.73 -7.91
N ILE A 105 -0.69 3.07 -8.50
CA ILE A 105 0.53 2.65 -7.82
C ILE A 105 1.68 3.28 -8.59
N SER A 106 2.53 4.04 -7.92
CA SER A 106 3.64 4.78 -8.52
C SER A 106 4.94 4.52 -7.77
N ASP A 107 6.06 4.86 -8.41
CA ASP A 107 7.40 4.74 -7.83
C ASP A 107 7.67 3.36 -7.20
N VAL A 108 7.34 2.29 -7.93
CA VAL A 108 7.64 0.93 -7.48
C VAL A 108 9.11 0.67 -7.77
N ARG A 109 9.92 0.72 -6.72
CA ARG A 109 11.36 0.52 -6.78
C ARG A 109 11.75 -0.69 -5.96
N GLY A 110 12.60 -1.51 -6.53
CA GLY A 110 13.14 -2.62 -5.78
C GLY A 110 14.21 -3.35 -6.56
N ARG A 111 14.82 -4.29 -5.84
CA ARG A 111 15.74 -5.23 -6.42
C ARG A 111 15.15 -6.62 -6.25
N LEU A 112 15.25 -7.42 -7.28
CA LEU A 112 14.86 -8.82 -7.23
C LEU A 112 16.07 -9.63 -7.69
N ALA A 113 16.51 -10.56 -6.85
CA ALA A 113 17.54 -11.48 -7.29
C ALA A 113 16.92 -12.38 -8.37
N ALA A 114 17.60 -12.53 -9.49
CA ALA A 114 17.07 -13.26 -10.64
C ALA A 114 16.74 -14.72 -10.29
N LYS A 115 17.39 -15.28 -9.26
CA LYS A 115 17.14 -16.60 -8.68
C LYS A 115 15.74 -16.77 -8.05
N ASP A 116 15.10 -15.66 -7.65
CA ASP A 116 13.79 -15.66 -6.99
C ASP A 116 12.64 -15.50 -7.98
N LEU A 117 12.92 -14.99 -9.19
CA LEU A 117 11.96 -14.84 -10.30
C LEU A 117 11.28 -16.17 -10.69
N PRO A 118 12.00 -17.31 -10.84
CA PRO A 118 11.39 -18.58 -11.23
C PRO A 118 10.44 -19.11 -10.16
N ALA A 119 10.72 -18.85 -8.87
CA ALA A 119 9.83 -19.20 -7.78
C ALA A 119 8.51 -18.42 -7.84
N LEU A 120 8.55 -17.14 -8.22
CA LEU A 120 7.36 -16.30 -8.42
C LEU A 120 6.54 -16.72 -9.65
N LEU A 121 7.21 -17.14 -10.73
CA LEU A 121 6.57 -17.61 -11.97
C LEU A 121 6.11 -19.08 -11.89
N GLY A 122 6.32 -19.77 -10.77
CA GLY A 122 6.00 -21.19 -10.60
C GLY A 122 6.88 -22.12 -11.45
N GLN A 123 7.99 -21.64 -12.00
CA GLN A 123 8.91 -22.35 -12.88
C GLN A 123 10.19 -22.68 -12.09
N LYS A 124 10.40 -23.92 -11.66
CA LYS A 124 11.59 -24.28 -10.84
C LYS A 124 12.83 -24.67 -11.65
N GLN A 125 12.75 -24.71 -12.97
CA GLN A 125 13.81 -25.28 -13.84
C GLN A 125 14.80 -24.26 -14.41
N LEU A 126 14.56 -22.96 -14.25
CA LEU A 126 15.50 -21.92 -14.68
C LEU A 126 16.36 -21.45 -13.51
N GLN A 127 17.69 -21.56 -13.65
CA GLN A 127 18.63 -20.89 -12.76
C GLN A 127 19.09 -19.59 -13.42
N LEU A 128 18.47 -18.49 -13.00
CA LEU A 128 18.87 -17.16 -13.41
C LEU A 128 19.80 -16.57 -12.35
N SER A 129 20.97 -16.12 -12.77
CA SER A 129 21.97 -15.49 -11.90
C SER A 129 22.08 -14.01 -12.23
N GLY A 130 21.95 -13.14 -11.24
CA GLY A 130 22.02 -11.69 -11.39
C GLY A 130 21.09 -10.95 -10.42
N GLU A 131 21.21 -9.62 -10.37
CA GLU A 131 20.26 -8.74 -9.71
C GLU A 131 19.47 -7.94 -10.75
N LEU A 132 18.15 -7.98 -10.64
CA LEU A 132 17.23 -7.19 -11.45
C LEU A 132 16.83 -5.97 -10.62
N ALA A 133 17.24 -4.78 -11.05
CA ALA A 133 16.68 -3.54 -10.52
C ALA A 133 15.47 -3.15 -11.37
N PHE A 134 14.36 -2.84 -10.72
CA PHE A 134 13.17 -2.31 -11.38
C PHE A 134 12.84 -0.94 -10.80
N ASP A 135 12.56 0.02 -11.68
CA ASP A 135 12.08 1.35 -11.35
C ASP A 135 10.86 1.63 -12.24
N ILE A 136 9.67 1.47 -11.65
CA ILE A 136 8.41 1.67 -12.36
C ILE A 136 7.83 2.99 -11.88
N ALA A 137 7.76 3.96 -12.79
CA ALA A 137 7.36 5.32 -12.47
C ALA A 137 5.86 5.39 -12.15
N ASP A 138 5.02 4.80 -13.01
CA ASP A 138 3.57 4.81 -12.82
C ASP A 138 2.91 3.51 -13.31
N VAL A 139 1.92 3.07 -12.55
CA VAL A 139 1.05 1.93 -12.84
C VAL A 139 -0.38 2.40 -12.60
N GLU A 140 -0.98 2.90 -13.66
CA GLU A 140 -2.42 3.17 -13.67
C GLU A 140 -3.18 1.89 -13.98
N TRP A 141 -4.30 1.66 -13.28
CA TRP A 141 -5.18 0.51 -13.56
C TRP A 141 -6.34 0.95 -14.48
N PRO A 142 -6.25 0.79 -15.81
CA PRO A 142 -7.40 0.97 -16.69
C PRO A 142 -8.31 -0.25 -16.50
N GLY A 143 -9.49 -0.05 -15.92
CA GLY A 143 -10.46 -1.11 -15.55
C GLY A 143 -10.98 -2.04 -16.66
N SER A 144 -10.27 -2.24 -17.77
CA SER A 144 -10.58 -3.23 -18.82
C SER A 144 -9.34 -3.66 -19.64
N GLY A 145 -8.18 -3.87 -19.01
CA GLY A 145 -6.96 -4.36 -19.68
C GLY A 145 -5.75 -4.46 -18.76
N TYR A 146 -4.67 -5.09 -19.23
CA TYR A 146 -3.38 -5.10 -18.54
C TYR A 146 -2.92 -3.64 -18.29
N PRO A 147 -2.36 -3.32 -17.11
CA PRO A 147 -1.84 -1.98 -16.84
C PRO A 147 -0.78 -1.60 -17.87
N ALA A 148 -0.87 -0.37 -18.38
CA ALA A 148 0.20 0.20 -19.18
C ALA A 148 1.40 0.40 -18.24
N LEU A 149 2.48 -0.33 -18.48
CA LEU A 149 3.72 -0.20 -17.72
C LEU A 149 4.62 0.80 -18.46
N GLU A 150 4.70 2.02 -17.96
CA GLU A 150 5.72 2.98 -18.40
C GLU A 150 6.88 2.97 -17.40
N GLY A 151 8.02 2.39 -17.82
CA GLY A 151 9.26 2.34 -17.04
C GLY A 151 10.47 2.23 -17.96
N THR A 152 11.57 2.88 -17.59
CA THR A 152 12.87 2.88 -18.31
C THR A 152 13.85 1.87 -17.75
#